data_AF-A0A1G1C884-F1
#
_entry.id   AF-A0A1G1C884-F1
#
_cell.length_a   1.000
_cell.length_b   1.000
_cell.length_c   1.000
_cell.angle_alpha   90.00
_cell.angle_beta   90.00
_cell.angle_gamma   90.00
#
_symmetry.space_group_name_H-M   'P 1'
#
loop_
_entity.id
_entity.type
_entity.pdbx_description
1 polymer ?
#
loop_
_entity_poly.entity_id
_entity_poly.type
_entity_poly.pdbx_seq_one_letter_code
_entity_poly.pdbx_strand_id
1 'polypeptide(L)' 'MAYWRNPEHEIDFVVAPDTFIEVKRGKTSPFEFRWFPTAFPDHRLTVVSASRYDTDGITGVTMEEFLTSEG' A
#
# COMPACT_ATOMS: atom_id res chain seq x y z
N MET A 1 -4.56 3.09 15.89
CA MET A 1 -4.40 2.64 14.49
C MET A 1 -3.92 1.22 14.51
N ALA A 2 -4.46 0.37 13.63
CA ALA A 2 -4.09 -1.03 13.51
C ALA A 2 -3.05 -1.20 12.40
N TYR A 3 -2.20 -2.21 12.53
CA TYR A 3 -1.26 -2.67 11.51
C TYR A 3 -1.49 -4.18 11.32
N TRP A 4 -1.03 -4.74 10.21
CA TRP A 4 -1.14 -6.18 9.96
C TRP A 4 0.26 -6.77 9.79
N ARG A 5 0.45 -8.00 10.26
CA ARG A 5 1.69 -8.75 10.03
C ARG A 5 1.47 -10.25 10.03
N ASN A 6 2.34 -10.95 9.34
CA ASN A 6 2.60 -12.37 9.49
C ASN A 6 4.14 -12.58 9.66
N PRO A 7 4.67 -13.82 9.65
CA PRO A 7 6.11 -14.05 9.76
C PRO A 7 6.97 -13.50 8.59
N GLU A 8 6.37 -13.28 7.41
CA GLU A 8 7.08 -12.93 6.17
C GLU A 8 6.90 -11.45 5.78
N HIS A 9 5.76 -10.87 6.17
CA HIS A 9 5.28 -9.58 5.67
C HIS A 9 4.62 -8.77 6.78
N GLU A 10 4.68 -7.45 6.61
CA GLU A 10 4.04 -6.45 7.46
C GLU A 10 3.41 -5.39 6.56
N ILE A 11 2.33 -4.79 7.04
CA ILE A 11 1.67 -3.62 6.46
C ILE A 11 1.51 -2.59 7.57
N ASP A 12 2.01 -1.38 7.34
CA ASP A 12 2.08 -0.31 8.34
C ASP A 12 0.71 0.10 8.91
N PHE A 13 -0.33 0.19 8.06
CA PHE A 13 -1.67 0.65 8.47
C PHE A 13 -2.82 -0.12 7.83
N VAL A 14 -3.80 -0.49 8.67
CA VAL A 14 -5.13 -0.95 8.26
C VAL A 14 -6.10 0.22 8.46
N VAL A 15 -6.62 0.78 7.37
CA VAL A 15 -7.50 1.97 7.41
C VAL A 15 -8.98 1.63 7.33
N ALA A 16 -9.32 0.53 6.66
CA ALA A 16 -10.65 -0.07 6.61
C ALA A 16 -10.50 -1.60 6.46
N PRO A 17 -11.58 -2.40 6.59
CA PRO A 17 -11.50 -3.86 6.45
C PRO A 17 -10.86 -4.34 5.15
N ASP A 18 -11.00 -3.57 4.06
CA ASP A 18 -10.55 -3.90 2.71
C ASP A 18 -9.43 -2.97 2.18
N THR A 19 -8.96 -2.03 3.00
CA THR A 19 -8.06 -0.95 2.56
C THR A 19 -6.87 -0.81 3.50
N PHE A 20 -5.68 -0.78 2.91
CA PHE A 20 -4.40 -0.76 3.59
C PHE A 20 -3.49 0.34 3.08
N ILE A 21 -2.55 0.78 3.94
CA ILE A 21 -1.49 1.71 3.57
C ILE A 21 -0.14 1.14 4.01
N GLU A 22 0.84 1.24 3.11
CA GLU A 22 2.25 0.97 3.36
C GLU A 22 3.08 2.23 3.03
N VAL A 23 4.07 2.56 3.85
CA VAL A 23 4.94 3.71 3.63
C VAL A 23 6.38 3.26 3.44
N LYS A 24 6.98 3.64 2.31
CA LYS A 24 8.39 3.34 2.02
C LYS A 24 9.18 4.60 1.66
N ARG A 25 10.43 4.63 2.11
CA ARG A 25 11.38 5.66 1.67
C ARG A 25 11.90 5.32 0.28
N GLY A 26 12.08 6.34 -0.56
CA GLY A 26 12.65 6.18 -1.90
C GLY A 26 11.68 5.56 -2.89
N LYS A 27 12.22 5.08 -4.02
CA LYS A 27 11.43 4.46 -5.09
C LYS A 27 11.04 3.05 -4.70
N THR A 28 9.82 2.67 -5.05
CA THR A 28 9.31 1.29 -4.97
C THR A 28 8.80 0.84 -6.33
N SER A 29 8.52 -0.46 -6.45
CA SER A 29 7.82 -1.07 -7.59
C SER A 29 6.66 -1.94 -7.12
N PRO A 30 5.59 -2.11 -7.93
CA PRO A 30 4.48 -2.98 -7.57
C PRO A 30 4.90 -4.45 -7.36
N PHE A 31 6.00 -4.90 -7.98
CA PHE A 31 6.49 -6.28 -7.81
C PHE A 31 6.95 -6.61 -6.39
N GLU A 32 7.37 -5.62 -5.60
CA GLU A 32 7.74 -5.80 -4.19
C GLU A 32 6.52 -6.23 -3.35
N PHE A 33 5.33 -5.87 -3.82
CA PHE A 33 4.05 -6.10 -3.16
C PHE A 33 3.22 -7.20 -3.84
N ARG A 34 3.81 -7.98 -4.75
CA ARG A 34 3.11 -9.05 -5.49
C ARG A 34 2.46 -10.13 -4.60
N TRP A 35 2.91 -10.23 -3.35
CA TRP A 35 2.35 -11.14 -2.36
C TRP A 35 0.99 -10.66 -1.83
N PHE A 36 0.73 -9.35 -1.85
CA PHE A 36 -0.47 -8.73 -1.31
C PHE A 36 -1.77 -9.28 -1.93
N PRO A 37 -1.97 -9.31 -3.26
CA PRO A 37 -3.22 -9.81 -3.85
C PRO A 37 -3.47 -11.31 -3.56
N THR A 38 -2.42 -12.08 -3.28
CA THR A 38 -2.55 -13.49 -2.87
C THR A 38 -3.02 -13.61 -1.41
N ALA A 39 -2.53 -12.72 -0.53
CA ALA A 39 -2.90 -12.71 0.89
C ALA A 39 -4.27 -12.04 1.13
N PHE A 40 -4.63 -11.05 0.32
CA PHE A 40 -5.84 -10.25 0.43
C PHE A 40 -6.53 -10.11 -0.94
N PRO A 41 -7.19 -11.18 -1.41
CA PRO A 41 -7.99 -11.11 -2.63
C PRO A 41 -9.04 -9.99 -2.51
N ASP A 42 -9.21 -9.19 -3.56
CA ASP A 42 -10.20 -8.09 -3.64
C ASP A 42 -9.98 -6.91 -2.67
N HIS A 43 -8.85 -6.83 -1.97
CA HIS A 43 -8.49 -5.69 -1.12
C HIS A 43 -7.58 -4.71 -1.86
N ARG A 44 -7.42 -3.49 -1.31
CA ARG A 44 -6.56 -2.45 -1.88
C ARG A 44 -5.40 -2.09 -0.96
N LEU A 45 -4.22 -1.96 -1.55
CA LEU A 45 -3.02 -1.42 -0.91
C LEU A 45 -2.59 -0.11 -1.57
N THR A 46 -2.57 0.96 -0.78
CA THR A 46 -1.94 2.22 -1.19
C THR A 46 -0.51 2.26 -0.65
N VAL A 47 0.47 2.43 -1.54
CA VAL A 47 1.88 2.55 -1.16
C VAL A 47 2.33 4.00 -1.31
N VAL A 48 2.63 4.66 -0.20
CA VAL A 48 3.16 6.03 -0.20
C VAL A 48 4.68 5.95 -0.31
N SER A 49 5.23 6.41 -1.44
CA SER A 49 6.67 6.36 -1.72
C SER A 49 7.11 7.46 -2.71
N ALA A 50 8.29 7.32 -3.34
CA ALA A 50 8.73 8.21 -4.42
C ALA A 50 8.34 7.70 -5.83
N SER A 51 7.55 6.62 -5.93
CA SER A 51 7.13 6.02 -7.20
C SER A 51 5.61 6.09 -7.37
N ARG A 52 5.17 6.35 -8.61
CA ARG A 52 3.78 6.20 -9.05
C ARG A 52 3.60 4.91 -9.83
N TYR A 53 2.52 4.19 -9.54
CA TYR A 53 2.07 3.05 -10.34
C TYR A 53 0.62 2.73 -10.00
N ASP A 54 -0.08 2.10 -10.94
CA ASP A 54 -1.46 1.67 -10.76
C ASP A 54 -1.62 0.24 -11.29
N THR A 55 -2.22 -0.60 -10.46
CA THR A 55 -2.50 -2.02 -10.73
C THR A 55 -3.84 -2.36 -10.08
N ASP A 56 -4.44 -3.50 -10.42
CA ASP A 56 -5.81 -3.83 -9.97
C ASP A 56 -6.02 -3.83 -8.44
N GLY A 57 -4.98 -4.06 -7.63
CA GLY A 57 -5.07 -4.10 -6.16
C GLY A 57 -4.01 -3.29 -5.41
N ILE A 58 -3.05 -2.69 -6.10
CA ILE A 58 -1.95 -1.95 -5.49
C ILE A 58 -1.73 -0.64 -6.25
N THR A 59 -1.84 0.48 -5.55
CA THR A 59 -1.62 1.82 -6.10
C THR A 59 -0.45 2.48 -5.38
N GLY A 60 0.57 2.88 -6.14
CA GLY A 60 1.69 3.67 -5.65
C GLY A 60 1.43 5.16 -5.86
N VAL A 61 1.50 5.95 -4.79
CA VAL A 61 1.32 7.41 -4.81
C VAL A 61 2.51 8.11 -4.17
N THR A 62 2.76 9.37 -4.56
CA THR A 62 3.74 10.20 -3.84
C THR A 62 3.18 10.71 -2.52
N MET A 63 4.06 11.09 -1.59
CA MET A 63 3.65 11.76 -0.35
C MET A 63 2.83 13.04 -0.63
N GLU A 64 3.19 13.79 -1.66
CA GLU A 64 2.45 14.99 -2.08
C GLU A 64 1.03 14.64 -2.54
N GLU A 65 0.87 13.61 -3.37
CA GLU A 65 -0.45 13.15 -3.82
C GLU A 65 -1.30 12.66 -2.65
N PHE A 66 -0.69 11.89 -1.74
CA PHE A 66 -1.37 11.38 -0.55
C PHE A 66 -1.88 12.51 0.35
N LEU A 67 -1.10 13.57 0.54
CA LEU A 67 -1.48 14.72 1.38
C LEU A 67 -2.50 15.64 0.71
N THR A 68 -2.58 15.63 -0.62
CA THR A 68 -3.49 16.50 -1.39
C THR A 68 -4.79 15.81 -1.81
N SER A 69 -4.87 14.48 -1.74
CA SER A 69 -6.10 13.72 -2.01
C SER A 69 -7.16 13.81 -0.90
N GLU A 70 -6.80 14.30 0.29
CA GLU A 70 -7.71 14.50 1.44
C GLU A 70 -8.33 15.91 1.44
N GLY A 71 -8.64 16.47 0.25
CA GLY A 71 -9.23 17.79 0.04
C GLY A 71 -10.72 17.75 -0.34
#